data_AF-A0A0F9BHR7-F1
#
_entry.id   AF-A0A0F9BHR7-F1
#
_cell.length_a   1.000
_cell.length_b   1.000
_cell.length_c   1.000
_cell.angle_alpha   90.00
_cell.angle_beta   90.00
_cell.angle_gamma   90.00
#
_symmetry.space_group_name_H-M   'P 1'
#
loop_
_entity.id
_entity.type
_entity.pdbx_description
1 polymer ?
#
loop_
_entity_poly.entity_id
_entity_poly.type
_entity_poly.pdbx_seq_one_letter_code
_entity_poly.pdbx_strand_id
1 'polypeptide(L)'
;MAGKGTTYFTKRSRERAAQFSSPFVYLREDNEQARIRFLENPSEGFYSGVFHRPYVGGKVQAPVICVEQDDSPPTMEGMTDECSLCNQGDSPGMKFFIWVYVYYLLHPHQNPALDKDPQAPKWKAVAVGRKPNQVTMFKQDVGKVKILLGGPRLKDEIDNAIAAAAEMDATLLEADYRFIRHGEKRSTDTRYN
;
A
#
# COMPACT_ATOMS: atom_id res chain seq x y z
N MET A 1 -19.93 -19.99 33.72
CA MET A 1 -20.46 -19.63 32.38
C MET A 1 -19.51 -18.65 31.72
N ALA A 2 -18.53 -19.16 30.96
CA ALA A 2 -17.56 -18.34 30.21
C ALA A 2 -17.94 -18.40 28.73
N GLY A 3 -18.70 -17.43 28.24
CA GLY A 3 -19.14 -17.47 26.85
C GLY A 3 -19.82 -16.18 26.44
N LYS A 4 -19.31 -15.58 25.36
CA LYS A 4 -19.80 -14.42 24.57
C LYS A 4 -18.98 -13.12 24.67
N GLY A 5 -18.28 -12.85 25.78
CA GLY A 5 -17.47 -11.62 25.91
C GLY A 5 -16.08 -11.68 25.26
N THR A 6 -15.35 -12.78 25.46
CA THR A 6 -13.96 -12.95 25.00
C THR A 6 -13.84 -13.21 23.49
N THR A 7 -14.86 -13.82 22.87
CA THR A 7 -14.91 -14.06 21.42
C THR A 7 -15.14 -12.77 20.61
N TYR A 8 -15.88 -11.80 21.16
CA TYR A 8 -16.13 -10.51 20.50
C TYR A 8 -14.89 -9.61 20.54
N PHE A 9 -14.16 -9.61 21.66
CA PHE A 9 -12.90 -8.88 21.81
C PHE A 9 -11.77 -9.45 20.94
N THR A 10 -11.65 -10.78 20.82
CA THR A 10 -10.65 -11.40 19.94
C THR A 10 -10.99 -11.22 18.45
N LYS A 11 -12.27 -11.19 18.08
CA LYS A 11 -12.70 -10.84 16.71
C LYS A 11 -12.36 -9.38 16.39
N ARG A 12 -12.68 -8.44 17.28
CA ARG A 12 -12.32 -7.01 17.13
C ARG A 12 -10.82 -6.74 17.21
N SER A 13 -10.05 -7.52 17.98
CA SER A 13 -8.59 -7.38 18.05
C SER A 13 -7.90 -7.95 16.81
N ARG A 14 -8.40 -9.06 16.24
CA ARG A 14 -7.95 -9.58 14.94
C ARG A 14 -8.35 -8.65 13.80
N GLU A 15 -9.57 -8.10 13.84
CA GLU A 15 -10.00 -7.05 12.92
C GLU A 15 -9.12 -5.81 13.08
N ARG A 16 -8.80 -5.33 14.29
CA ARG A 16 -7.84 -4.23 14.53
C ARG A 16 -6.43 -4.55 14.04
N ALA A 17 -5.89 -5.73 14.35
CA ALA A 17 -4.56 -6.15 13.89
C ALA A 17 -4.50 -6.25 12.35
N ALA A 18 -5.54 -6.78 11.70
CA ALA A 18 -5.67 -6.78 10.24
C ALA A 18 -5.83 -5.35 9.69
N GLN A 19 -6.62 -4.52 10.38
CA GLN A 19 -6.90 -3.12 10.06
C GLN A 19 -5.69 -2.19 10.17
N PHE A 20 -4.67 -2.56 10.94
CA PHE A 20 -3.40 -1.84 11.11
C PHE A 20 -2.17 -2.61 10.57
N SER A 21 -2.36 -3.78 9.95
CA SER A 21 -1.24 -4.67 9.57
C SER A 21 -0.26 -4.09 8.54
N SER A 22 -0.67 -3.08 7.77
CA SER A 22 0.22 -2.27 6.95
C SER A 22 -0.37 -0.87 6.76
N PRO A 23 0.38 0.21 7.03
CA PRO A 23 -0.08 1.57 6.74
C PRO A 23 -0.06 1.86 5.23
N PHE A 24 0.57 1.02 4.42
CA PHE A 24 0.78 1.27 3.00
C PHE A 24 -0.34 0.69 2.11
N VAL A 25 -0.60 1.34 0.99
CA VAL A 25 -1.29 0.74 -0.15
C VAL A 25 -0.34 -0.29 -0.76
N TYR A 26 -0.69 -1.57 -0.66
CA TYR A 26 0.20 -2.63 -1.10
C TYR A 26 -0.50 -3.55 -2.10
N LEU A 27 -0.17 -3.35 -3.38
CA LEU A 27 -0.55 -4.21 -4.49
C LEU A 27 0.59 -5.20 -4.76
N ARG A 28 0.31 -6.50 -4.65
CA ARG A 28 1.28 -7.61 -4.64
C ARG A 28 1.41 -8.29 -5.99
N GLU A 29 0.28 -8.51 -6.63
CA GLU A 29 0.19 -9.33 -7.83
C GLU A 29 -0.19 -8.47 -9.03
N ASP A 30 0.09 -8.99 -10.22
CA ASP A 30 -0.25 -8.31 -11.46
C ASP A 30 -1.77 -8.15 -11.56
N ASN A 31 -2.21 -7.00 -12.05
CA ASN A 31 -3.62 -6.60 -12.16
C ASN A 31 -4.38 -6.40 -10.85
N GLU A 32 -3.71 -6.41 -9.69
CA GLU A 32 -4.35 -5.90 -8.48
C GLU A 32 -4.66 -4.40 -8.63
N GLN A 33 -5.79 -3.98 -8.08
CA GLN A 33 -6.27 -2.60 -8.23
C GLN A 33 -6.62 -1.99 -6.89
N ALA A 34 -6.39 -0.69 -6.73
CA ALA A 34 -6.89 0.10 -5.61
C ALA A 34 -7.83 1.19 -6.12
N ARG A 35 -8.94 1.40 -5.43
CA ARG A 35 -9.75 2.63 -5.59
C ARG A 35 -9.36 3.59 -4.48
N ILE A 36 -8.76 4.71 -4.85
CA ILE A 36 -8.17 5.67 -3.93
C ILE A 36 -8.70 7.09 -4.16
N ARG A 37 -8.55 7.95 -3.16
CA ARG A 37 -8.68 9.40 -3.27
C ARG A 37 -7.46 10.05 -2.63
N PHE A 38 -6.86 11.02 -3.30
CA PHE A 38 -5.78 11.82 -2.71
C PHE A 38 -6.34 12.69 -1.59
N LEU A 39 -5.62 12.77 -0.47
CA LEU A 39 -6.04 13.55 0.69
C LEU A 39 -5.33 14.90 0.76
N GLU A 40 -4.24 15.05 0.01
CA GLU A 40 -3.41 16.23 -0.05
C GLU A 40 -3.08 16.50 -1.52
N ASN A 41 -2.94 17.78 -1.87
CA ASN A 41 -2.53 18.14 -3.22
C ASN A 41 -1.03 17.83 -3.36
N PRO A 42 -0.62 16.90 -4.24
CA PRO A 42 0.80 16.56 -4.33
C PRO A 42 1.66 17.72 -4.82
N SER A 43 1.09 18.77 -5.44
CA SER A 43 1.82 20.00 -5.79
C SER A 43 2.28 20.80 -4.57
N GLU A 44 1.66 20.60 -3.40
CA GLU A 44 2.07 21.21 -2.13
C GLU A 44 3.14 20.40 -1.40
N GLY A 45 3.49 19.23 -1.93
CA GLY A 45 4.66 18.45 -1.55
C GLY A 45 4.37 16.96 -1.47
N PHE A 46 5.00 16.19 -2.35
CA PHE A 46 5.28 14.79 -2.02
C PHE A 46 6.25 14.74 -0.84
N TYR A 47 6.04 13.79 0.05
CA TYR A 47 7.06 13.46 1.03
C TYR A 47 8.03 12.45 0.45
N SER A 48 9.32 12.61 0.70
CA SER A 48 10.36 11.70 0.23
C SER A 48 11.22 11.19 1.37
N GLY A 49 11.77 9.99 1.23
CA GLY A 49 12.72 9.43 2.17
C GLY A 49 13.47 8.25 1.56
N VAL A 50 14.59 7.89 2.19
CA VAL A 50 15.30 6.66 1.83
C VAL A 50 14.62 5.51 2.57
N PHE A 51 14.23 4.44 1.87
CA PHE A 51 13.56 3.29 2.48
C PHE A 51 14.23 1.99 2.08
N HIS A 52 14.33 1.08 3.06
CA HIS A 52 14.49 -0.33 2.82
C HIS A 52 13.16 -0.99 2.43
N ARG A 53 13.23 -2.05 1.61
CA ARG A 53 12.11 -2.95 1.35
C ARG A 53 12.51 -4.38 1.68
N PRO A 54 12.44 -4.79 2.96
CA PRO A 54 12.94 -6.09 3.38
C PRO A 54 12.21 -7.24 2.68
N TYR A 55 12.97 -8.24 2.25
CA TYR A 55 12.44 -9.49 1.71
C TYR A 55 12.78 -10.65 2.63
N VAL A 56 11.79 -11.09 3.40
CA VAL A 56 11.97 -12.13 4.44
C VAL A 56 11.02 -13.29 4.17
N GLY A 57 11.55 -14.51 4.10
CA GLY A 57 10.74 -15.73 3.94
C GLY A 57 9.90 -15.74 2.66
N GLY A 58 10.44 -15.23 1.55
CA GLY A 58 9.74 -15.18 0.26
C GLY A 58 8.67 -14.09 0.13
N LYS A 59 8.63 -13.13 1.07
CA LYS A 59 7.64 -12.06 1.12
C LYS A 59 8.30 -10.71 1.36
N VAL A 60 7.91 -9.74 0.54
CA VAL A 60 8.20 -8.33 0.77
C VAL A 60 7.44 -7.87 2.01
N GLN A 61 8.16 -7.25 2.95
CA GLN A 61 7.62 -6.72 4.19
C GLN A 61 7.25 -5.24 4.04
N ALA A 62 6.71 -4.65 5.11
CA ALA A 62 6.48 -3.22 5.16
C ALA A 62 7.81 -2.45 4.96
N PRO A 63 7.81 -1.38 4.13
CA PRO A 63 8.94 -0.48 4.02
C PRO A 63 9.40 0.05 5.38
N VAL A 64 10.72 0.16 5.55
CA VAL A 64 11.37 0.70 6.75
C VAL A 64 12.18 1.92 6.32
N ILE A 65 12.02 3.04 7.03
CA ILE A 65 12.79 4.27 6.74
C ILE A 65 14.26 4.00 7.07
N CYS A 66 15.14 4.24 6.12
CA CYS A 66 16.58 4.35 6.33
C CYS A 66 16.87 5.81 6.64
N VAL A 67 17.16 6.11 7.90
CA VAL A 67 17.66 7.43 8.28
C VAL A 67 19.16 7.38 8.06
N GLU A 68 19.66 8.04 7.02
CA GLU A 68 21.09 8.35 6.94
C GLU A 68 21.41 9.24 8.14
N GLN A 69 22.41 8.86 8.93
CA GLN A 69 22.86 9.69 10.03
C GLN A 69 23.48 10.95 9.42
N ASP A 70 22.78 12.08 9.52
CA ASP A 70 23.44 13.39 9.45
C ASP A 70 24.54 13.46 10.53
N ASP A 71 25.48 14.41 10.42
CA ASP A 71 26.55 14.62 11.41
C ASP A 71 26.04 14.90 12.84
N SER A 72 24.72 15.08 13.03
CA SER A 72 24.07 15.31 14.32
C SER A 72 22.65 14.71 14.32
N PRO A 73 22.49 13.38 14.30
CA PRO A 73 21.17 12.78 14.25
C PRO A 73 20.48 12.93 15.62
N PRO A 74 19.16 13.20 15.65
CA PRO A 74 18.42 13.20 16.90
C PRO A 74 18.48 11.80 17.52
N THR A 75 18.99 11.68 18.74
CA THR A 75 19.04 10.42 19.47
C THR A 75 17.66 10.11 20.05
N MET A 76 16.93 9.20 19.39
CA MET A 76 15.71 8.61 19.95
C MET A 76 16.02 7.25 20.55
N GLU A 77 15.36 6.91 21.66
CA GLU A 77 15.48 5.59 22.30
C GLU A 77 15.13 4.49 21.29
N GLY A 78 16.08 3.59 21.01
CA GLY A 78 15.96 2.53 20.00
C GLY A 78 16.55 2.85 18.62
N MET A 79 17.09 4.05 18.39
CA MET A 79 17.96 4.30 17.23
C MET A 79 19.33 3.66 17.46
N THR A 80 19.82 2.94 16.46
CA THR A 80 21.15 2.33 16.44
C THR A 80 22.03 3.05 15.44
N ASP A 81 23.33 3.15 15.73
CA ASP A 81 24.29 3.81 14.83
C ASP A 81 24.42 3.10 13.48
N GLU A 82 24.09 1.82 13.46
CA GLU A 82 24.13 1.00 12.27
C GLU A 82 22.74 0.52 11.88
N CYS A 83 22.39 0.69 10.60
CA CYS A 83 21.19 0.07 10.05
C CYS A 83 21.44 -1.43 9.85
N SER A 84 20.74 -2.28 10.61
CA SER A 84 20.87 -3.74 10.50
C SER A 84 20.57 -4.29 9.10
N LEU A 85 19.73 -3.60 8.31
CA LEU A 85 19.41 -3.96 6.94
C LEU A 85 20.57 -3.64 5.99
N CYS A 86 21.19 -2.45 6.13
CA CYS A 86 22.41 -2.09 5.40
C CYS A 86 23.55 -3.08 5.70
N ASN A 87 23.75 -3.43 6.98
CA ASN A 87 24.78 -4.39 7.40
C ASN A 87 24.57 -5.80 6.83
N GLN A 88 23.32 -6.17 6.53
CA GLN A 88 22.98 -7.44 5.89
C GLN A 88 23.10 -7.38 4.35
N GLY A 89 23.58 -6.27 3.79
CA GLY A 89 23.75 -6.07 2.36
C GLY A 89 22.47 -5.61 1.64
N ASP A 90 21.42 -5.18 2.36
CA ASP A 90 20.28 -4.53 1.74
C ASP A 90 20.66 -3.13 1.24
N SER A 91 20.09 -2.72 0.12
CA SER A 91 20.35 -1.42 -0.50
C SER A 91 19.09 -0.56 -0.43
N PRO A 92 19.05 0.47 0.44
CA PRO A 92 17.89 1.33 0.53
C PRO A 92 17.79 2.21 -0.72
N GLY A 93 16.58 2.69 -1.01
CA GLY A 93 16.35 3.52 -2.19
C GLY A 93 15.39 4.66 -1.91
N MET A 94 15.54 5.74 -2.67
CA MET A 94 14.65 6.89 -2.57
C MET A 94 13.23 6.52 -2.99
N LYS A 95 12.27 6.82 -2.12
CA LYS A 95 10.84 6.64 -2.36
C LYS A 95 10.10 7.92 -2.02
N PHE A 96 8.99 8.11 -2.73
CA PHE A 96 8.04 9.18 -2.49
C PHE A 96 6.77 8.57 -1.90
N PHE A 97 6.10 9.33 -1.04
CA PHE A 97 4.83 8.94 -0.47
C PHE A 97 3.83 10.08 -0.37
N ILE A 98 2.56 9.69 -0.35
CA ILE A 98 1.42 10.58 -0.21
C ILE A 98 0.28 9.88 0.54
N TRP A 99 -0.48 10.65 1.31
CA TRP A 99 -1.67 10.16 2.00
C TRP A 99 -2.85 10.00 1.04
N VAL A 100 -3.46 8.82 1.08
CA VAL A 100 -4.63 8.49 0.26
C VAL A 100 -5.69 7.80 1.09
N TYR A 101 -6.96 8.06 0.80
CA TYR A 101 -8.05 7.26 1.30
C TYR A 101 -8.29 6.08 0.36
N VAL A 102 -8.17 4.84 0.86
CA VAL A 102 -8.43 3.62 0.09
C VAL A 102 -9.83 3.12 0.40
N TYR A 103 -10.70 3.14 -0.61
CA TYR A 103 -12.04 2.58 -0.50
C TYR A 103 -11.98 1.05 -0.47
N TYR A 104 -11.36 0.47 -1.49
CA TYR A 104 -11.24 -0.98 -1.63
C TYR A 104 -10.04 -1.37 -2.49
N LEU A 105 -9.63 -2.63 -2.35
CA LEU A 105 -8.69 -3.31 -3.23
C LEU A 105 -9.43 -4.39 -4.04
N LEU A 106 -8.97 -4.64 -5.26
CA LEU A 106 -9.43 -5.72 -6.12
C LEU A 106 -8.27 -6.68 -6.36
N HIS A 107 -8.49 -7.95 -6.04
CA HIS A 107 -7.50 -9.01 -6.17
C HIS A 107 -7.90 -9.99 -7.29
N PRO A 108 -6.94 -10.52 -8.06
CA PRO A 108 -7.22 -11.57 -9.04
C PRO A 108 -7.60 -12.90 -8.38
N HIS A 109 -7.20 -13.10 -7.13
CA HIS A 109 -7.44 -14.32 -6.36
C HIS A 109 -8.16 -14.02 -5.04
N GLN A 110 -8.79 -15.05 -4.47
CA GLN A 110 -9.51 -14.97 -3.21
C GLN A 110 -8.54 -14.79 -2.03
N ASN A 111 -9.06 -14.35 -0.87
CA ASN A 111 -8.29 -14.10 0.35
C ASN A 111 -7.37 -15.29 0.69
N PRO A 112 -6.03 -15.14 0.58
CA PRO A 112 -5.08 -16.23 0.84
C PRO A 112 -5.05 -16.67 2.31
N ALA A 113 -5.67 -15.91 3.22
CA ALA A 113 -5.85 -16.35 4.59
C ALA A 113 -6.76 -17.59 4.70
N LEU A 114 -7.66 -17.80 3.73
CA LEU A 114 -8.55 -18.97 3.69
C LEU A 114 -7.79 -20.30 3.57
N ASP A 115 -6.60 -20.29 2.96
CA ASP A 115 -5.76 -21.49 2.83
C ASP A 115 -5.28 -22.01 4.20
N LYS A 116 -5.20 -21.13 5.20
CA LYS A 116 -4.73 -21.44 6.55
C LYS A 116 -5.86 -21.45 7.58
N ASP A 117 -6.88 -20.64 7.37
CA ASP A 117 -8.03 -20.48 8.25
C ASP A 117 -9.32 -20.45 7.41
N PRO A 118 -10.07 -21.57 7.35
CA PRO A 118 -11.33 -21.64 6.63
C PRO A 118 -12.40 -20.65 7.12
N GLN A 119 -12.24 -20.10 8.33
CA GLN A 119 -13.13 -19.09 8.91
C GLN A 119 -12.70 -17.65 8.58
N ALA A 120 -11.60 -17.46 7.84
CA ALA A 120 -11.17 -16.14 7.41
C ALA A 120 -12.25 -15.46 6.54
N PRO A 121 -12.34 -14.11 6.56
CA PRO A 121 -13.32 -13.41 5.75
C PRO A 121 -13.12 -13.64 4.25
N LYS A 122 -14.18 -14.05 3.54
CA LYS A 122 -14.15 -14.12 2.07
C LYS A 122 -14.31 -12.72 1.48
N TRP A 123 -13.50 -12.42 0.48
CA TRP A 123 -13.65 -11.24 -0.36
C TRP A 123 -14.80 -11.42 -1.36
N LYS A 124 -15.50 -10.33 -1.65
CA LYS A 124 -16.68 -10.33 -2.51
C LYS A 124 -16.28 -10.44 -3.98
N ALA A 125 -16.78 -11.43 -4.71
CA ALA A 125 -16.58 -11.50 -6.16
C ALA A 125 -17.33 -10.36 -6.87
N VAL A 126 -16.64 -9.65 -7.75
CA VAL A 126 -17.17 -8.53 -8.54
C VAL A 126 -16.70 -8.62 -9.98
N ALA A 127 -17.54 -8.20 -10.91
CA ALA A 127 -17.21 -8.19 -12.32
C ALA A 127 -16.63 -6.82 -12.70
N VAL A 128 -15.41 -6.82 -13.25
CA VAL A 128 -14.62 -5.62 -13.55
C VAL A 128 -14.39 -5.53 -15.06
N GLY A 129 -14.51 -4.33 -15.62
CA GLY A 129 -14.42 -4.10 -17.06
C GLY A 129 -15.78 -4.11 -17.77
N ARG A 130 -15.75 -3.87 -19.08
CA ARG A 130 -16.91 -3.90 -19.96
C ARG A 130 -16.90 -5.19 -20.78
N LYS A 131 -18.08 -5.71 -21.10
CA LYS A 131 -18.20 -6.86 -22.01
C LYS A 131 -17.58 -6.52 -23.38
N PRO A 132 -16.83 -7.44 -24.03
CA PRO A 132 -16.62 -8.84 -23.68
C PRO A 132 -15.47 -9.12 -22.69
N ASN A 133 -14.61 -8.14 -22.40
CA ASN A 133 -13.39 -8.30 -21.59
C ASN A 133 -13.65 -8.18 -20.07
N GLN A 134 -14.80 -8.66 -19.62
CA GLN A 134 -15.18 -8.59 -18.22
C GLN A 134 -14.45 -9.71 -17.45
N VAL A 135 -13.74 -9.33 -16.38
CA VAL A 135 -13.02 -10.27 -15.51
C VAL A 135 -13.63 -10.28 -14.11
N THR A 136 -13.66 -11.44 -13.48
CA THR A 136 -14.05 -11.54 -12.07
C THR A 136 -12.85 -11.23 -11.21
N MET A 137 -13.00 -10.28 -10.29
CA MET A 137 -12.03 -9.95 -9.25
C MET A 137 -12.66 -10.10 -7.87
N PHE A 138 -11.82 -10.15 -6.83
CA PHE A 138 -12.24 -10.29 -5.44
C PHE A 138 -12.01 -8.97 -4.70
N LYS A 139 -13.10 -8.35 -4.25
CA LYS A 139 -13.10 -7.05 -3.58
C LYS A 139 -12.84 -7.21 -2.08
N GLN A 140 -11.77 -6.57 -1.62
CA GLN A 140 -11.49 -6.31 -0.21
C GLN A 140 -11.89 -4.87 0.11
N ASP A 141 -12.94 -4.69 0.91
CA ASP A 141 -13.29 -3.36 1.44
C ASP A 141 -12.25 -2.92 2.48
N VAL A 142 -11.69 -1.71 2.31
CA VAL A 142 -10.63 -1.17 3.17
C VAL A 142 -11.15 0.00 4.00
N GLY A 143 -11.71 1.02 3.34
CA GLY A 143 -12.34 2.19 3.97
C GLY A 143 -11.44 2.99 4.92
N LYS A 144 -10.16 3.18 4.59
CA LYS A 144 -9.16 3.75 5.50
C LYS A 144 -8.12 4.63 4.80
N VAL A 145 -7.56 5.55 5.57
CA VAL A 145 -6.34 6.28 5.19
C VAL A 145 -5.15 5.33 5.15
N LYS A 146 -4.36 5.43 4.07
CA LYS A 146 -3.15 4.66 3.81
C LYS A 146 -2.10 5.58 3.17
N ILE A 147 -0.86 5.09 3.17
CA ILE A 147 0.26 5.72 2.49
C ILE A 147 0.44 5.04 1.12
N LEU A 148 0.31 5.80 0.03
CA LEU A 148 0.75 5.34 -1.29
C LEU A 148 2.25 5.62 -1.40
N LEU A 149 3.07 4.57 -1.53
CA LEU A 149 4.54 4.66 -1.57
C LEU A 149 5.09 4.06 -2.86
N GLY A 150 5.93 4.80 -3.57
CA GLY A 150 6.60 4.32 -4.79
C GLY A 150 7.92 5.00 -5.08
N GLY A 151 8.57 4.55 -6.16
CA GLY A 151 9.83 5.13 -6.64
C GLY A 151 9.62 6.26 -7.66
N PRO A 152 10.68 6.65 -8.38
CA PRO A 152 10.65 7.73 -9.37
C PRO A 152 9.51 7.60 -10.39
N ARG A 153 9.27 6.38 -10.92
CA ARG A 153 8.20 6.17 -11.92
C ARG A 153 6.80 6.49 -11.39
N LEU A 154 6.50 6.10 -10.15
CA LEU A 154 5.23 6.44 -9.53
C LEU A 154 5.10 7.96 -9.37
N LYS A 155 6.20 8.62 -9.00
CA LYS A 155 6.23 10.07 -8.90
C LYS A 155 5.92 10.70 -10.26
N ASP A 156 6.58 10.25 -11.34
CA ASP A 156 6.35 10.75 -12.69
C ASP A 156 4.89 10.55 -13.14
N GLU A 157 4.28 9.40 -12.84
CA GLU A 157 2.87 9.12 -13.13
C GLU A 157 1.93 10.11 -12.40
N ILE A 158 2.20 10.41 -11.13
CA ILE A 158 1.38 11.36 -10.37
C ILE A 158 1.65 12.80 -10.84
N ASP A 159 2.90 13.18 -11.12
CA ASP A 159 3.24 14.50 -11.67
C ASP A 159 2.50 14.75 -13.00
N ASN A 160 2.45 13.74 -13.88
CA ASN A 160 1.70 13.81 -15.12
C ASN A 160 0.18 13.95 -14.87
N ALA A 161 -0.36 13.25 -13.87
CA ALA A 161 -1.76 13.40 -13.48
C ALA A 161 -2.07 14.80 -12.94
N ILE A 162 -1.15 15.39 -12.17
CA ILE A 162 -1.28 16.78 -11.69
C ILE A 162 -1.30 17.75 -12.87
N ALA A 163 -0.37 17.60 -13.81
CA ALA A 163 -0.30 18.45 -15.00
C ALA A 163 -1.61 18.37 -15.81
N ALA A 164 -2.11 17.16 -16.05
CA ALA A 164 -3.37 16.95 -16.77
C ALA A 164 -4.59 17.52 -16.02
N ALA A 165 -4.62 17.43 -14.68
CA ALA A 165 -5.69 18.04 -13.88
C ALA A 165 -5.63 19.58 -13.94
N ALA A 166 -4.43 20.16 -13.88
CA ALA A 166 -4.22 21.60 -13.95
C ALA A 166 -4.63 22.19 -15.31
N GLU A 167 -4.46 21.46 -16.42
CA GLU A 167 -4.99 21.87 -17.75
C GLU A 167 -6.52 22.04 -17.77
N MET A 168 -7.22 21.46 -16.80
CA MET A 168 -8.68 21.54 -16.63
C MET A 168 -9.11 22.41 -15.44
N ASP A 169 -8.21 23.24 -14.90
CA ASP A 169 -8.43 24.01 -13.66
C ASP A 169 -8.91 23.14 -12.47
N ALA A 170 -8.46 21.88 -12.41
CA ALA A 170 -8.85 20.88 -11.42
C ALA A 170 -7.67 20.38 -10.58
N THR A 171 -7.97 19.74 -9.46
CA THR A 171 -6.96 19.11 -8.58
C THR A 171 -7.15 17.59 -8.46
N LEU A 172 -6.11 16.89 -8.02
CA LEU A 172 -6.24 15.45 -7.73
C LEU A 172 -7.16 15.15 -6.53
N LEU A 173 -7.59 16.14 -5.77
CA LEU A 173 -8.47 15.97 -4.60
C LEU A 173 -9.93 15.71 -4.98
N GLU A 174 -10.34 16.13 -6.18
CA GLU A 174 -11.74 16.18 -6.60
C GLU A 174 -12.25 14.86 -7.19
N ALA A 175 -11.34 13.94 -7.50
CA ALA A 175 -11.66 12.68 -8.14
C ALA A 175 -11.20 11.49 -7.31
N ASP A 176 -11.82 10.35 -7.60
CA ASP A 176 -11.33 9.07 -7.16
C ASP A 176 -10.55 8.40 -8.30
N TYR A 177 -9.40 7.84 -7.96
CA TYR A 177 -8.46 7.24 -8.89
C TYR A 177 -8.50 5.73 -8.77
N ARG A 178 -8.31 5.07 -9.91
CA ARG A 178 -8.11 3.63 -9.95
C ARG A 178 -6.63 3.40 -10.22
N PHE A 179 -5.97 2.75 -9.28
CA PHE A 179 -4.55 2.45 -9.32
C PHE A 179 -4.37 0.98 -9.65
N ILE A 180 -3.86 0.63 -10.83
CA ILE A 180 -3.67 -0.76 -11.23
C ILE A 180 -2.19 -1.09 -11.19
N ARG A 181 -1.79 -2.15 -10.48
CA ARG A 181 -0.43 -2.65 -10.57
C ARG A 181 -0.25 -3.45 -11.86
N HIS A 182 0.70 -3.02 -12.67
CA HIS A 182 1.23 -3.79 -13.79
C HIS A 182 2.70 -4.15 -13.53
N GLY A 183 3.04 -5.43 -13.66
CA GLY A 183 4.44 -5.87 -13.58
C GLY A 183 4.60 -7.31 -13.09
N GLU A 184 5.78 -7.89 -13.38
CA GLU A 184 6.10 -9.27 -13.01
C GLU A 184 5.84 -9.55 -11.52
N LYS A 185 5.41 -10.78 -11.22
CA LYS A 185 5.16 -11.22 -9.84
C LYS A 185 6.45 -11.03 -9.03
N ARG A 186 6.36 -10.31 -7.90
CA ARG A 186 7.51 -9.95 -7.02
C ARG A 186 8.45 -8.87 -7.58
N SER A 187 8.12 -8.23 -8.70
CA SER A 187 8.87 -7.07 -9.18
C SER A 187 8.68 -5.87 -8.26
N THR A 188 9.78 -5.20 -7.91
CA THR A 188 9.82 -3.87 -7.29
C THR A 188 9.54 -2.77 -8.30
N ASP A 189 9.66 -3.08 -9.59
CA ASP A 189 9.26 -2.25 -10.70
C ASP A 189 7.76 -2.45 -10.93
N THR A 190 7.00 -1.49 -10.39
CA THR A 190 5.54 -1.44 -10.48
C THR A 190 5.20 -0.29 -11.40
N ARG A 191 4.56 -0.60 -12.53
CA ARG A 191 3.94 0.39 -13.39
C ARG A 191 2.51 0.58 -12.92
N TYR A 192 2.03 1.82 -12.86
CA TYR A 192 0.65 2.08 -12.52
C TYR A 192 -0.04 2.84 -13.66
N ASN A 193 -1.07 2.22 -14.21
CA ASN A 193 -1.95 2.80 -15.24
C ASN A 193 -3.40 2.85 -14.74
#